data_AF-D3I9T6-F1
#
_entry.id   AF-D3I9T6-F1
#
_cell.length_a   1.000
_cell.length_b   1.000
_cell.length_c   1.000
_cell.angle_alpha   90.00
_cell.angle_beta   90.00
_cell.angle_gamma   90.00
#
_symmetry.space_group_name_H-M   'P 1'
#
loop_
_entity.id
_entity.type
_entity.pdbx_description
1 polymer ?
#
loop_
_entity_poly.entity_id
_entity_poly.type
_entity_poly.pdbx_seq_one_letter_code
_entity_poly.pdbx_strand_id
1 'polypeptide(L)'
;MTHEEFLKAVQNERSFINRLLKSKAKRERAIKRLIQERFAHLEGKFCKVEDKLYYIVKVCGRAEDKEVKPIVNVLLFSSNEMMFKGDFKTLGFAFHPYYLGYNDLLKAEQNIVSKKCVFKHIVKLVNEMKSNF
;
A
#
# COMPACT_ATOMS: atom_id res chain seq x y z
N MET A 1 -31.83 42.28 -10.20
CA MET A 1 -31.69 41.29 -9.12
C MET A 1 -31.60 42.05 -7.82
N THR A 2 -32.47 41.78 -6.86
CA THR A 2 -32.43 42.39 -5.52
C THR A 2 -31.36 41.72 -4.66
N HIS A 3 -30.99 42.35 -3.54
CA HIS A 3 -30.04 41.78 -2.59
C HIS A 3 -30.52 40.42 -2.04
N GLU A 4 -31.82 40.27 -1.77
CA GLU A 4 -32.40 39.02 -1.31
C GLU A 4 -32.36 37.92 -2.38
N GLU A 5 -32.65 38.26 -3.64
CA GLU A 5 -32.53 37.33 -4.77
C GLU A 5 -31.09 36.84 -4.96
N PHE A 6 -30.12 37.75 -4.81
CA PHE A 6 -28.69 37.41 -4.84
C PHE A 6 -28.31 36.45 -3.71
N LEU A 7 -28.68 36.75 -2.46
CA LEU A 7 -28.37 35.89 -1.31
C LEU A 7 -28.98 34.49 -1.48
N LYS A 8 -30.22 34.42 -1.98
CA LYS A 8 -30.90 33.15 -2.26
C LYS A 8 -30.18 32.37 -3.35
N ALA A 9 -29.73 33.02 -4.43
CA ALA A 9 -28.93 32.39 -5.47
C ALA A 9 -27.61 31.83 -4.93
N VAL A 10 -26.87 32.62 -4.13
CA VAL A 10 -25.61 32.18 -3.50
C VAL A 10 -25.83 30.99 -2.56
N GLN A 11 -26.91 31.00 -1.77
CA GLN A 11 -27.25 29.90 -0.89
C GLN A 11 -27.59 28.61 -1.66
N ASN A 12 -28.29 28.74 -2.79
CA ASN A 12 -28.59 27.62 -3.68
C ASN A 12 -27.32 26.99 -4.25
N GLU A 13 -26.37 27.81 -4.74
CA GLU A 13 -25.08 27.33 -5.25
C GLU A 13 -24.26 26.61 -4.17
N ARG A 14 -24.20 27.15 -2.94
CA ARG A 14 -23.54 26.48 -1.81
C ARG A 14 -24.17 25.13 -1.49
N SER A 15 -25.51 25.05 -1.50
CA SER A 15 -26.25 23.80 -1.27
C SER A 15 -25.94 22.77 -2.36
N PHE A 16 -25.89 23.21 -3.62
CA PHE A 16 -25.54 22.37 -4.75
C PHE A 16 -24.11 21.81 -4.63
N ILE A 17 -23.12 22.64 -4.32
CA ILE A 17 -21.72 22.21 -4.08
C ILE A 17 -21.66 21.17 -2.95
N ASN A 18 -22.35 21.42 -1.83
CA ASN A 18 -22.39 20.48 -0.71
C ASN A 18 -22.98 19.11 -1.11
N ARG A 19 -24.03 19.11 -1.95
CA ARG A 19 -24.61 17.88 -2.49
C ARG A 19 -23.62 17.13 -3.39
N LEU A 20 -22.87 17.84 -4.23
CA LEU A 20 -21.83 17.24 -5.07
C LEU A 20 -20.72 16.60 -4.23
N LEU A 21 -20.22 17.29 -3.19
CA LEU A 21 -19.19 16.76 -2.30
C LEU A 21 -19.66 15.49 -1.57
N LYS A 22 -20.90 15.48 -1.07
CA LYS A 22 -21.51 14.28 -0.45
C LYS A 22 -21.62 13.12 -1.45
N SER A 23 -22.04 13.41 -2.69
CA SER A 23 -22.12 12.41 -3.76
C SER A 23 -20.75 11.83 -4.11
N LYS A 24 -19.73 12.69 -4.24
CA LYS A 24 -18.33 12.29 -4.47
C LYS A 24 -17.86 11.35 -3.36
N ALA A 25 -18.00 11.75 -2.10
CA ALA A 25 -17.59 10.93 -0.95
C ALA A 25 -18.33 9.57 -0.86
N LYS A 26 -19.58 9.50 -1.32
CA LYS A 26 -20.32 8.22 -1.42
C LYS A 26 -19.72 7.32 -2.49
N ARG A 27 -19.40 7.86 -3.66
CA ARG A 27 -18.80 7.11 -4.78
C ARG A 27 -17.39 6.64 -4.46
N GLU A 28 -16.57 7.48 -3.84
CA GLU A 28 -15.22 7.09 -3.40
C GLU A 28 -15.26 5.92 -2.41
N ARG A 29 -16.21 5.93 -1.45
CA ARG A 29 -16.39 4.81 -0.53
C ARG A 29 -16.77 3.51 -1.26
N ALA A 30 -17.63 3.58 -2.25
CA ALA A 30 -17.98 2.42 -3.07
C ALA A 30 -16.76 1.88 -3.83
N ILE A 31 -15.94 2.75 -4.44
CA ILE A 31 -14.72 2.34 -5.14
C ILE A 31 -13.72 1.69 -4.16
N LYS A 32 -13.49 2.30 -2.99
CA LYS A 32 -12.60 1.73 -1.96
C LYS A 32 -13.04 0.33 -1.54
N ARG A 33 -14.35 0.11 -1.40
CA ARG A 33 -14.93 -1.20 -1.07
C ARG A 33 -14.69 -2.22 -2.19
N LEU A 34 -14.94 -1.85 -3.45
CA LEU A 34 -14.67 -2.72 -4.60
C LEU A 34 -13.19 -3.13 -4.69
N ILE A 35 -12.26 -2.20 -4.42
CA ILE A 35 -10.83 -2.51 -4.37
C ILE A 35 -10.51 -3.53 -3.27
N GLN A 36 -11.04 -3.32 -2.06
CA GLN A 36 -10.84 -4.25 -0.95
C GLN A 36 -11.39 -5.64 -1.28
N GLU A 37 -12.61 -5.72 -1.82
CA GLU A 37 -13.25 -6.99 -2.18
C GLU A 37 -12.46 -7.73 -3.28
N ARG A 38 -11.99 -7.03 -4.32
CA ARG A 38 -11.22 -7.64 -5.43
C ARG A 38 -9.88 -8.22 -4.98
N PHE A 39 -9.24 -7.63 -3.97
CA PHE A 39 -7.89 -7.99 -3.54
C PHE A 39 -7.81 -8.61 -2.14
N ALA A 40 -8.96 -8.93 -1.52
CA ALA A 40 -9.01 -9.55 -0.19
C ALA A 40 -8.21 -10.87 -0.13
N HIS A 41 -8.17 -11.62 -1.23
CA HIS A 41 -7.41 -12.87 -1.34
C HIS A 41 -5.89 -12.69 -1.26
N LEU A 42 -5.37 -11.45 -1.36
CA LEU A 42 -3.93 -11.17 -1.25
C LEU A 42 -3.47 -10.94 0.18
N GLU A 43 -4.39 -10.61 1.09
CA GLU A 43 -4.07 -10.32 2.48
C GLU A 43 -3.41 -11.51 3.18
N GLY A 44 -2.32 -11.24 3.89
CA GLY A 44 -1.55 -12.25 4.61
C GLY A 44 -0.67 -13.16 3.74
N LYS A 45 -0.54 -12.85 2.44
CA LYS A 45 0.34 -13.59 1.52
C LYS A 45 1.70 -12.91 1.39
N PHE A 46 2.72 -13.72 1.09
CA PHE A 46 4.01 -13.22 0.66
C PHE A 46 4.03 -13.11 -0.86
N CYS A 47 4.73 -12.09 -1.38
CA CYS A 47 5.01 -11.96 -2.80
C CYS A 47 6.46 -11.53 -3.02
N LYS A 48 6.95 -11.79 -4.24
CA LYS A 48 8.24 -11.29 -4.71
C LYS A 48 7.98 -10.28 -5.82
N VAL A 49 8.40 -9.03 -5.65
CA VAL A 49 8.35 -8.03 -6.71
C VAL A 49 9.79 -7.62 -7.00
N GLU A 50 10.21 -7.84 -8.25
CA GLU A 50 11.63 -7.78 -8.65
C GLU A 50 12.43 -8.75 -7.79
N ASP A 51 13.39 -8.26 -6.99
CA ASP A 51 14.19 -9.08 -6.07
C ASP A 51 13.86 -8.88 -4.59
N LYS A 52 12.77 -8.18 -4.30
CA LYS A 52 12.37 -7.87 -2.94
C LYS A 52 11.20 -8.74 -2.49
N LEU A 53 11.27 -9.18 -1.25
CA LEU A 53 10.25 -10.02 -0.62
C LEU A 53 9.34 -9.16 0.25
N TYR A 54 8.03 -9.26 -0.01
CA TYR A 54 7.03 -8.46 0.69
C TYR A 54 6.00 -9.39 1.34
N TYR A 55 5.50 -8.97 2.50
CA TYR A 55 4.32 -9.52 3.15
C TYR A 55 3.15 -8.55 3.00
N ILE A 56 2.07 -8.99 2.37
CA ILE A 56 0.91 -8.15 2.10
C ILE A 56 0.06 -8.05 3.36
N VAL A 57 -0.02 -6.85 3.94
CA VAL A 57 -0.83 -6.57 5.13
C VAL A 57 -2.27 -6.27 4.76
N LYS A 58 -2.48 -5.43 3.73
CA LYS A 58 -3.82 -5.14 3.18
C LYS A 58 -3.72 -4.39 1.85
N VAL A 59 -4.75 -4.51 1.03
CA VAL A 59 -4.96 -3.66 -0.16
C VAL A 59 -6.12 -2.71 0.12
N CYS A 60 -5.95 -1.43 -0.17
CA CYS A 60 -7.01 -0.44 0.02
C CYS A 60 -7.02 0.61 -1.10
N GLY A 61 -8.12 1.34 -1.23
CA GLY A 61 -8.20 2.47 -2.16
C GLY A 61 -7.74 3.77 -1.48
N ARG A 62 -6.80 4.47 -2.11
CA ARG A 62 -6.36 5.82 -1.72
C ARG A 62 -6.89 6.83 -2.74
N ALA A 63 -7.48 7.92 -2.25
CA ALA A 63 -7.84 9.03 -3.11
C ALA A 63 -6.57 9.82 -3.48
N GLU A 64 -6.31 9.96 -4.77
CA GLU A 64 -5.21 10.72 -5.34
C GLU A 64 -5.81 11.65 -6.41
N ASP A 65 -5.80 12.95 -6.13
CA ASP A 65 -6.42 14.00 -6.95
C ASP A 65 -7.90 13.75 -7.29
N LYS A 66 -8.16 13.32 -8.53
CA LYS A 66 -9.48 13.10 -9.11
C LYS A 66 -9.88 11.63 -9.13
N GLU A 67 -9.01 10.72 -8.69
CA GLU A 67 -9.18 9.28 -8.81
C GLU A 67 -8.98 8.57 -7.47
N VAL A 68 -9.48 7.34 -7.38
CA VAL A 68 -9.18 6.43 -6.26
C VAL A 68 -8.37 5.28 -6.83
N LYS A 69 -7.11 5.17 -6.39
CA LYS A 69 -6.17 4.15 -6.86
C LYS A 69 -5.91 3.08 -5.79
N PRO A 70 -5.65 1.82 -6.17
CA PRO A 70 -5.21 0.81 -5.23
C PRO A 70 -3.83 1.15 -4.65
N ILE A 71 -3.70 1.00 -3.35
CA ILE A 71 -2.43 1.02 -2.62
C ILE A 71 -2.34 -0.24 -1.76
N VAL A 72 -1.17 -0.85 -1.74
CA VAL A 72 -0.90 -2.05 -0.96
C VAL A 72 -0.04 -1.67 0.22
N ASN A 73 -0.54 -1.92 1.42
CA ASN A 73 0.29 -1.84 2.62
C ASN A 73 1.02 -3.17 2.77
N VAL A 74 2.35 -3.10 2.82
CA VAL A 74 3.20 -4.27 2.89
C VAL A 74 4.26 -4.12 3.98
N LEU A 75 4.83 -5.25 4.38
CA LEU A 75 6.11 -5.29 5.09
C LEU A 75 7.18 -5.79 4.12
N LEU A 76 8.18 -4.96 3.85
CA LEU A 76 9.37 -5.32 3.08
C LEU A 76 10.35 -6.06 3.97
N PHE A 77 10.77 -7.25 3.56
CA PHE A 77 11.90 -7.95 4.16
C PHE A 77 13.22 -7.43 3.55
N SER A 78 14.12 -6.89 4.39
CA SER A 78 15.44 -6.43 3.95
C SER A 78 16.52 -6.64 5.02
N SER A 79 17.78 -6.56 4.60
CA SER A 79 18.93 -6.45 5.50
C SER A 79 18.84 -5.16 6.31
N ASN A 80 19.27 -5.23 7.57
CA ASN A 80 19.56 -4.07 8.38
C ASN A 80 21.07 -3.86 8.37
N GLU A 81 21.51 -2.82 7.69
CA GLU A 81 22.92 -2.53 7.45
C GLU A 81 23.38 -1.37 8.32
N MET A 82 24.57 -1.50 8.90
CA MET A 82 25.21 -0.45 9.70
C MET A 82 26.64 -0.22 9.21
N MET A 83 27.04 1.04 9.12
CA MET A 83 28.43 1.39 8.84
C MET A 83 29.27 1.18 10.11
N PHE A 84 30.30 0.33 10.04
CA PHE A 84 31.23 0.08 11.13
C PHE A 84 32.66 0.11 10.62
N LYS A 85 33.46 1.07 11.11
CA LYS A 85 34.87 1.29 10.71
C LYS A 85 35.09 1.45 9.19
N GLY A 86 34.15 2.06 8.49
CA GLY A 86 34.25 2.34 7.04
C GLY A 86 33.60 1.29 6.14
N ASP A 87 33.23 0.12 6.68
CA ASP A 87 32.55 -0.93 5.92
C ASP A 87 31.08 -1.08 6.34
N PHE A 88 30.20 -1.36 5.39
CA PHE A 88 28.82 -1.77 5.68
C PHE A 88 28.81 -3.20 6.21
N LYS A 89 28.23 -3.37 7.40
CA LYS A 89 28.00 -4.69 8.00
C LYS A 89 26.51 -4.95 8.14
N THR A 90 26.09 -6.13 7.69
CA THR A 90 24.74 -6.63 7.93
C THR A 90 24.63 -7.06 9.38
N LEU A 91 23.80 -6.35 10.16
CA LEU A 91 23.52 -6.68 11.56
C LEU A 91 22.43 -7.73 11.71
N GLY A 92 21.58 -7.86 10.69
CA GLY A 92 20.47 -8.80 10.68
C GLY A 92 19.50 -8.51 9.55
N PHE A 93 18.30 -9.05 9.67
CA PHE A 93 17.20 -8.84 8.74
C PHE A 93 15.94 -8.42 9.49
N ALA A 94 15.14 -7.56 8.88
CA ALA A 94 13.93 -7.04 9.47
C ALA A 94 12.81 -6.85 8.44
N PHE A 95 11.59 -6.70 8.95
CA PHE A 95 10.42 -6.33 8.19
C PHE A 95 10.12 -4.85 8.40
N HIS A 96 10.17 -4.06 7.33
CA HIS A 96 9.92 -2.61 7.37
C HIS A 96 8.58 -2.28 6.71
N PRO A 97 7.78 -1.37 7.30
CA PRO A 97 6.59 -0.86 6.64
C PRO A 97 6.93 -0.23 5.29
N TYR A 98 6.19 -0.61 4.25
CA TYR A 98 6.35 -0.06 2.91
C TYR A 98 5.00 -0.04 2.18
N TYR A 99 4.96 0.64 1.03
CA TYR A 99 3.77 0.74 0.20
C TYR A 99 4.08 0.34 -1.24
N LEU A 100 3.21 -0.47 -1.85
CA LEU A 100 3.26 -0.74 -3.29
C LEU A 100 2.15 0.03 -3.99
N GLY A 101 2.50 0.63 -5.13
CA GLY A 101 1.53 1.28 -6.01
C GLY A 101 0.78 0.28 -6.88
N TYR A 102 -0.10 0.81 -7.74
CA TYR A 102 -0.92 -0.01 -8.64
C TYR A 102 -0.11 -0.93 -9.56
N ASN A 103 0.97 -0.43 -10.16
CA ASN A 103 1.80 -1.22 -11.08
C ASN A 103 2.46 -2.41 -10.37
N ASP A 104 2.89 -2.21 -9.12
CA ASP A 104 3.53 -3.25 -8.32
C ASP A 104 2.51 -4.23 -7.72
N LEU A 105 1.26 -3.80 -7.51
CA LEU A 105 0.17 -4.69 -7.09
C LEU A 105 -0.08 -5.81 -8.13
N LEU A 106 -0.06 -5.48 -9.42
CA LEU A 106 -0.22 -6.49 -10.48
C LEU A 106 0.93 -7.50 -10.46
N LYS A 107 2.16 -7.03 -10.31
CA LYS A 107 3.34 -7.90 -10.14
C LYS A 107 3.22 -8.76 -8.87
N ALA A 108 2.77 -8.17 -7.76
CA ALA A 108 2.60 -8.86 -6.48
C ALA A 108 1.56 -9.98 -6.56
N GLU A 109 0.44 -9.75 -7.27
CA GLU A 109 -0.61 -10.76 -7.48
C GLU A 109 -0.10 -11.95 -8.29
N GLN A 110 0.73 -11.71 -9.30
CA GLN A 110 1.30 -12.76 -10.15
C GLN A 110 2.44 -13.55 -9.48
N ASN A 111 3.15 -12.93 -8.54
CA ASN A 111 4.37 -13.47 -7.93
C ASN A 111 4.18 -13.81 -6.45
N ILE A 112 3.05 -14.42 -6.10
CA ILE A 112 2.79 -14.92 -4.75
C ILE A 112 3.73 -16.10 -4.46
N VAL A 113 4.36 -16.07 -3.29
CA VAL A 113 5.27 -17.13 -2.83
C VAL A 113 4.75 -17.78 -1.55
N SER A 114 5.03 -19.07 -1.39
CA SER A 114 4.61 -19.80 -0.20
C SER A 114 5.44 -19.42 1.03
N LYS A 115 4.83 -19.44 2.22
CA LYS A 115 5.52 -19.22 3.51
C LYS A 115 6.75 -20.13 3.65
N LYS A 116 6.65 -21.39 3.22
CA LYS A 116 7.76 -22.36 3.26
C LYS A 116 8.96 -21.89 2.41
N CYS A 117 8.70 -21.32 1.24
CA CYS A 117 9.75 -20.75 0.39
C CYS A 117 10.45 -19.58 1.10
N VAL A 118 9.65 -18.67 1.67
CA VAL A 118 10.16 -17.50 2.41
C VAL A 118 11.03 -17.91 3.60
N PHE A 119 10.53 -18.81 4.45
CA PHE A 119 11.30 -19.24 5.63
C PHE A 119 12.57 -20.00 5.27
N LYS A 120 12.58 -20.79 4.19
CA LYS A 120 13.82 -21.40 3.69
C LYS A 120 14.84 -20.34 3.29
N HIS A 121 14.40 -19.27 2.63
CA HIS A 121 15.28 -18.16 2.27
C HIS A 121 15.83 -17.44 3.51
N ILE A 122 14.98 -17.14 4.50
CA ILE A 122 15.41 -16.51 5.76
C ILE A 122 16.41 -17.39 6.51
N VAL A 123 16.14 -18.69 6.65
CA VAL A 123 17.05 -19.63 7.33
C VAL A 123 18.41 -19.70 6.62
N LYS A 124 18.41 -19.71 5.28
CA LYS A 124 19.65 -19.66 4.50
C LYS A 124 20.46 -18.40 4.82
N LEU A 125 19.83 -17.22 4.82
CA LEU A 125 20.48 -15.95 5.14
C LEU A 125 21.03 -15.91 6.58
N VAL A 126 20.28 -16.43 7.55
CA VAL A 126 20.74 -16.51 8.95
C VAL A 126 21.95 -17.44 9.07
N ASN A 127 21.97 -18.56 8.36
CA ASN A 127 23.11 -19.47 8.35
C ASN A 127 24.33 -18.84 7.69
N GLU A 128 24.17 -18.10 6.59
CA GLU A 128 25.25 -17.35 5.95
C GLU A 128 25.86 -16.31 6.90
N MET A 129 25.02 -15.59 7.66
CA MET A 129 25.53 -14.68 8.69
C MET A 129 26.32 -15.43 9.76
N LYS A 130 25.80 -16.54 10.29
CA LYS A 130 26.49 -17.33 11.32
C LYS A 130 27.83 -17.91 10.87
N SER A 131 27.99 -18.22 9.58
CA SER A 131 29.25 -18.74 9.05
C SER A 131 30.31 -17.66 8.85
N ASN A 132 29.91 -16.39 8.78
CA ASN A 132 30.80 -15.24 8.57
C ASN A 132 31.30 -14.59 9.88
N PHE A 133 30.82 -15.07 11.03
CA PHE A 133 31.21 -14.64 12.38
C PHE A 133 31.76 -15.81 13.16
#